data_AF-A0A7V5T8K2-F1
#
_entry.id   AF-A0A7V5T8K2-F1
#
_cell.length_a   1.000
_cell.length_b   1.000
_cell.length_c   1.000
_cell.angle_alpha   90.00
_cell.angle_beta   90.00
_cell.angle_gamma   90.00
#
_symmetry.space_group_name_H-M   'P 1'
#
loop_
_entity.id
_entity.type
_entity.pdbx_description
1 polymer ?
#
loop_
_entity_poly.entity_id
_entity_poly.type
_entity_poly.pdbx_seq_one_letter_code
_entity_poly.pdbx_strand_id
1 'polypeptide(L)'
;PFAGLNSYIRLRSNRLYVKLSDILRGAPRRVHQALAHILVAKLFRRKADDECERIYRAYTADPAILRAAELARRHRGRKRILGPQGRYRNLEQAFQRLNRLYFGGALRMPILTWSPYRSRTVLGHLDHTHRTLVISRLLDDPRIPEFFFEYVLFHEMLHLVYPPRTINGKRYYHTAEFREAERRFKDYERAKALAERIANGRWHRR
;
A
#
# COMPACT_ATOMS: atom_id res chain seq x y z
N PRO A 1 -6.11 -16.14 12.34
CA PRO A 1 -6.73 -14.81 12.41
C PRO A 1 -6.20 -13.90 11.28
N PHE A 2 -6.96 -12.92 10.79
CA PHE A 2 -6.48 -12.01 9.74
C PHE A 2 -5.72 -10.82 10.35
N ALA A 3 -4.71 -10.33 9.65
CA ALA A 3 -3.95 -9.13 10.06
C ALA A 3 -4.71 -7.82 9.74
N GLY A 4 -6.05 -7.81 9.70
CA GLY A 4 -6.87 -6.66 9.29
C GLY A 4 -8.29 -7.08 8.95
N LEU A 5 -9.10 -6.19 8.35
CA LEU A 5 -10.52 -6.41 8.01
C LEU A 5 -10.77 -7.34 6.80
N ASN A 6 -9.79 -8.17 6.45
CA ASN A 6 -9.90 -9.07 5.31
C ASN A 6 -10.97 -10.13 5.56
N SER A 7 -11.79 -10.39 4.54
CA SER A 7 -12.78 -11.46 4.53
C SER A 7 -12.71 -12.20 3.20
N TYR A 8 -12.93 -13.51 3.24
CA TYR A 8 -12.78 -14.43 2.12
C TYR A 8 -14.00 -15.33 2.00
N ILE A 9 -14.43 -15.59 0.76
CA ILE A 9 -15.49 -16.54 0.43
C ILE A 9 -15.04 -17.38 -0.77
N ARG A 10 -15.34 -18.69 -0.73
CA ARG A 10 -15.04 -19.61 -1.83
C ARG A 10 -16.05 -20.74 -1.88
N LEU A 11 -16.44 -21.13 -3.09
CA LEU A 11 -17.15 -22.38 -3.35
C LEU A 11 -16.13 -23.48 -3.74
N ARG A 12 -16.15 -24.61 -3.05
CA ARG A 12 -15.32 -25.80 -3.34
C ARG A 12 -16.14 -27.05 -3.05
N SER A 13 -16.28 -27.95 -4.02
CA SER A 13 -17.01 -29.22 -3.85
C SER A 13 -18.41 -29.03 -3.23
N ASN A 14 -19.18 -28.09 -3.79
CA ASN A 14 -20.50 -27.68 -3.30
C ASN A 14 -20.56 -27.21 -1.83
N ARG A 15 -19.42 -26.85 -1.23
CA ARG A 15 -19.33 -26.27 0.11
C ARG A 15 -18.85 -24.83 0.05
N LEU A 16 -19.53 -23.98 0.81
CA LEU A 16 -19.19 -22.58 0.96
C LEU A 16 -18.22 -22.40 2.13
N TYR A 17 -17.02 -21.93 1.84
CA TYR A 17 -16.02 -21.60 2.84
C TYR A 17 -15.98 -20.09 3.03
N VAL A 18 -16.37 -19.64 4.21
CA VAL A 18 -16.29 -18.23 4.61
C VAL A 18 -15.27 -18.09 5.72
N LYS A 19 -14.31 -17.17 5.53
CA LYS A 19 -13.35 -16.79 6.56
C LYS A 19 -13.46 -15.29 6.77
N LEU A 20 -13.80 -14.87 7.98
CA LEU A 20 -13.95 -13.46 8.34
C LEU A 20 -12.81 -12.99 9.23
N SER A 21 -12.53 -11.69 9.20
CA SER A 21 -11.65 -11.05 10.19
C SER A 21 -12.22 -11.24 11.60
N ASP A 22 -11.36 -11.60 12.54
CA ASP A 22 -11.72 -11.70 13.95
C ASP A 22 -12.11 -10.34 14.55
N ILE A 23 -11.70 -9.24 13.92
CA ILE A 23 -12.11 -7.88 14.28
C ILE A 23 -13.62 -7.69 14.09
N LEU A 24 -14.23 -8.45 13.17
CA LEU A 24 -15.66 -8.41 12.90
C LEU A 24 -16.46 -9.34 13.83
N ARG A 25 -15.81 -10.04 14.77
CA ARG A 25 -16.49 -11.00 15.67
C ARG A 25 -17.59 -10.32 16.49
N GLY A 26 -17.31 -9.12 17.01
CA GLY A 26 -18.28 -8.33 17.79
C GLY A 26 -19.18 -7.42 16.95
N ALA A 27 -19.19 -7.57 15.62
CA ALA A 27 -20.02 -6.70 14.79
C ALA A 27 -21.52 -6.98 15.00
N PRO A 28 -22.39 -5.95 14.94
CA PRO A 28 -23.83 -6.16 15.01
C PRO A 28 -24.33 -7.08 13.89
N ARG A 29 -25.41 -7.84 14.14
CA ARG A 29 -25.99 -8.79 13.17
C ARG A 29 -26.24 -8.18 11.79
N ARG A 30 -26.71 -6.92 11.74
CA ARG A 30 -26.91 -6.17 10.49
C ARG A 30 -25.64 -6.05 9.64
N VAL A 31 -24.48 -5.92 10.30
CA VAL A 31 -23.17 -5.82 9.64
C VAL A 31 -22.73 -7.19 9.12
N HIS A 32 -22.97 -8.26 9.87
CA HIS A 32 -22.72 -9.62 9.39
C HIS A 32 -23.58 -9.97 8.17
N GLN A 33 -24.87 -9.60 8.19
CA GLN A 33 -25.79 -9.80 7.07
C GLN A 33 -25.37 -9.00 5.83
N ALA A 34 -25.01 -7.73 6.01
CA ALA A 34 -24.48 -6.89 4.94
C ALA A 34 -23.19 -7.48 4.33
N LEU A 35 -22.26 -7.92 5.17
CA LEU A 35 -21.01 -8.55 4.71
C LEU A 35 -21.29 -9.87 3.98
N ALA A 36 -22.22 -10.71 4.48
CA ALA A 36 -22.60 -11.95 3.81
C ALA A 36 -23.14 -11.68 2.40
N HIS A 37 -24.02 -10.68 2.24
CA HIS A 37 -24.52 -10.25 0.92
C HIS A 37 -23.39 -9.80 -0.01
N ILE A 38 -22.48 -8.96 0.47
CA ILE A 38 -21.33 -8.49 -0.32
C ILE A 38 -20.45 -9.66 -0.77
N LEU A 39 -20.17 -10.61 0.13
CA LEU A 39 -19.35 -11.77 -0.19
C LEU A 39 -20.03 -12.69 -1.22
N VAL A 40 -21.33 -12.96 -1.07
CA VAL A 40 -22.09 -13.76 -2.02
C VAL A 40 -22.15 -13.08 -3.40
N ALA A 41 -22.41 -11.77 -3.45
CA ALA A 41 -22.37 -11.01 -4.70
C ALA A 41 -21.01 -11.13 -5.39
N LYS A 42 -19.91 -11.00 -4.64
CA LYS A 42 -18.55 -11.21 -5.16
C LYS A 42 -18.30 -12.62 -5.66
N LEU A 43 -18.80 -13.65 -4.97
CA LEU A 43 -18.66 -15.06 -5.38
C LEU A 43 -19.30 -15.30 -6.75
N PHE A 44 -20.46 -14.69 -6.99
CA PHE A 44 -21.20 -14.79 -8.26
C PHE A 44 -20.85 -13.68 -9.26
N ARG A 45 -19.83 -12.86 -9.00
CA ARG A 45 -19.40 -11.72 -9.84
C ARG A 45 -20.53 -10.74 -10.18
N ARG A 46 -21.45 -10.51 -9.24
CA ARG A 46 -22.55 -9.54 -9.35
C ARG A 46 -22.25 -8.29 -8.55
N LYS A 47 -22.93 -7.19 -8.87
CA LYS A 47 -22.93 -5.98 -8.04
C LYS A 47 -23.56 -6.32 -6.69
N ALA A 48 -22.92 -5.89 -5.60
CA ALA A 48 -23.51 -6.00 -4.28
C ALA A 48 -24.62 -4.93 -4.12
N ASP A 49 -25.55 -5.21 -3.22
CA ASP A 49 -26.59 -4.27 -2.84
C ASP A 49 -25.99 -3.00 -2.19
N ASP A 50 -26.44 -1.83 -2.63
CA ASP A 50 -25.86 -0.54 -2.24
C ASP A 50 -26.09 -0.26 -0.74
N GLU A 51 -27.20 -0.73 -0.17
CA GLU A 51 -27.46 -0.61 1.27
C GLU A 51 -26.52 -1.50 2.09
N CYS A 52 -26.30 -2.74 1.66
CA CYS A 52 -25.32 -3.63 2.28
C CYS A 52 -23.90 -3.02 2.25
N GLU A 53 -23.49 -2.45 1.11
CA GLU A 53 -22.20 -1.76 1.01
C GLU A 53 -22.11 -0.57 1.97
N ARG A 54 -23.18 0.24 2.08
CA ARG A 54 -23.26 1.39 2.99
C ARG A 54 -23.14 0.96 4.46
N ILE A 55 -23.89 -0.05 4.88
CA ILE A 55 -23.88 -0.58 6.26
C ILE A 55 -22.48 -1.09 6.62
N TYR A 56 -21.88 -1.89 5.72
CA TYR A 56 -20.54 -2.42 5.97
C TYR A 56 -19.48 -1.32 5.98
N ARG A 57 -19.53 -0.38 5.02
CA ARG A 57 -18.59 0.75 4.94
C ARG A 57 -18.66 1.60 6.20
N ALA A 58 -19.86 1.96 6.67
CA ALA A 58 -20.06 2.73 7.88
C ALA A 58 -19.43 2.05 9.11
N TYR A 59 -19.63 0.75 9.28
CA TYR A 59 -19.03 0.00 10.38
C TYR A 59 -17.50 -0.06 10.29
N THR A 60 -16.95 -0.30 9.10
CA THR A 60 -15.47 -0.37 8.91
C THR A 60 -14.78 0.99 9.01
N ALA A 61 -15.52 2.09 8.86
CA ALA A 61 -15.03 3.45 9.02
C ALA A 61 -15.05 3.93 10.47
N ASP A 62 -15.66 3.17 11.39
CA ASP A 62 -15.69 3.50 12.82
C ASP A 62 -14.24 3.60 13.38
N PRO A 63 -13.90 4.67 14.12
CA PRO A 63 -12.56 4.86 14.67
C PRO A 63 -12.06 3.71 15.55
N ALA A 64 -12.93 3.05 16.32
CA ALA A 64 -12.55 1.91 17.14
C ALA A 64 -12.17 0.69 16.29
N ILE A 65 -12.92 0.45 15.20
CA ILE A 65 -12.65 -0.64 14.26
C ILE A 65 -11.38 -0.37 13.45
N LEU A 66 -11.16 0.88 13.02
CA LEU A 66 -9.91 1.29 12.37
C LEU A 66 -8.70 1.10 13.30
N ARG A 67 -8.80 1.47 14.57
CA ARG A 67 -7.75 1.23 15.57
C ARG A 67 -7.49 -0.26 15.78
N ALA A 68 -8.54 -1.08 15.90
CA ALA A 68 -8.40 -2.53 16.03
C ALA A 68 -7.75 -3.17 14.80
N ALA A 69 -8.07 -2.70 13.59
CA ALA A 69 -7.45 -3.13 12.35
C ALA A 69 -5.97 -2.75 12.25
N GLU A 70 -5.63 -1.54 12.70
CA GLU A 70 -4.25 -1.09 12.80
C GLU A 70 -3.46 -1.96 13.81
N LEU A 71 -3.96 -2.13 15.04
CA LEU A 71 -3.32 -2.99 16.05
C LEU A 71 -3.14 -4.43 15.55
N ALA A 72 -4.16 -5.00 14.91
CA ALA A 72 -4.08 -6.32 14.29
C ALA A 72 -3.00 -6.40 13.21
N ARG A 73 -2.85 -5.36 12.38
CA ARG A 73 -1.75 -5.26 11.41
C ARG A 73 -0.40 -5.22 12.09
N ARG A 74 -0.25 -4.45 13.17
CA ARG A 74 1.02 -4.35 13.91
C ARG A 74 1.44 -5.67 14.54
N HIS A 75 0.52 -6.35 15.23
CA HIS A 75 0.86 -7.58 15.97
C HIS A 75 0.93 -8.83 15.08
N ARG A 76 0.14 -8.90 14.00
CA ARG A 76 -0.03 -10.13 13.21
C ARG A 76 0.40 -9.99 11.75
N GLY A 77 0.69 -8.77 11.30
CA GLY A 77 1.18 -8.52 9.95
C GLY A 77 2.63 -8.95 9.80
N ARG A 78 2.86 -10.20 9.39
CA ARG A 78 4.19 -10.60 8.89
C ARG A 78 4.38 -10.05 7.49
N LYS A 79 5.22 -9.03 7.33
CA LYS A 79 5.66 -8.56 6.02
C LYS A 79 6.76 -9.49 5.53
N ARG A 80 6.60 -10.09 4.34
CA ARG A 80 7.63 -10.95 3.74
C ARG A 80 8.79 -10.06 3.27
N ILE A 81 9.86 -9.99 4.06
CA ILE A 81 11.08 -9.26 3.72
C ILE A 81 11.88 -10.12 2.75
N LEU A 82 12.05 -9.65 1.52
CA LEU A 82 12.83 -10.30 0.47
C LEU A 82 14.24 -9.73 0.35
N GLY A 83 14.50 -8.64 1.08
CA GLY A 83 15.79 -7.96 1.10
C GLY A 83 15.95 -6.91 -0.01
N PRO A 84 17.06 -6.14 0.05
CA PRO A 84 17.31 -5.01 -0.85
C PRO A 84 17.81 -5.42 -2.23
N GLN A 85 18.33 -6.64 -2.39
CA GLN A 85 18.88 -7.12 -3.65
C GLN A 85 17.76 -7.58 -4.60
N GLY A 86 17.67 -6.92 -5.75
CA GLY A 86 16.85 -7.31 -6.90
C GLY A 86 17.68 -8.06 -7.94
N ARG A 87 17.06 -8.38 -9.07
CA ARG A 87 17.72 -8.99 -10.23
C ARG A 87 18.59 -7.99 -10.98
N TYR A 88 18.15 -6.73 -11.09
CA TYR A 88 18.84 -5.68 -11.84
C TYR A 88 19.30 -4.53 -10.95
N ARG A 89 18.64 -4.33 -9.80
CA ARG A 89 18.88 -3.18 -8.92
C ARG A 89 19.08 -3.58 -7.47
N ASN A 90 19.89 -2.80 -6.76
CA ASN A 90 20.05 -2.92 -5.32
C ASN A 90 19.47 -1.66 -4.63
N LEU A 91 18.46 -1.87 -3.78
CA LEU A 91 17.77 -0.78 -3.08
C LEU A 91 18.67 -0.03 -2.11
N GLU A 92 19.60 -0.71 -1.46
CA GLU A 92 20.51 -0.12 -0.47
C GLU A 92 21.50 0.82 -1.14
N GLN A 93 22.12 0.41 -2.25
CA GLN A 93 23.01 1.26 -3.04
C GLN A 93 22.28 2.51 -3.56
N ALA A 94 21.07 2.34 -4.08
CA ALA A 94 20.26 3.45 -4.56
C ALA A 94 19.83 4.39 -3.43
N PHE A 95 19.41 3.84 -2.29
CA PHE A 95 19.04 4.61 -1.10
C PHE A 95 20.22 5.46 -0.62
N GLN A 96 21.42 4.88 -0.49
CA GLN A 96 22.60 5.60 -0.05
C GLN A 96 22.98 6.75 -1.00
N ARG A 97 22.90 6.51 -2.32
CA ARG A 97 23.15 7.54 -3.34
C ARG A 97 22.17 8.70 -3.20
N LEU A 98 20.87 8.40 -3.12
CA LEU A 98 19.83 9.42 -2.98
C LEU A 98 19.89 10.13 -1.62
N ASN A 99 20.26 9.42 -0.55
CA ASN A 99 20.44 9.98 0.79
C ASN A 99 21.54 11.06 0.77
N ARG A 100 22.67 10.78 0.12
CA ARG A 100 23.74 11.77 -0.07
C ARG A 100 23.28 12.96 -0.92
N LEU A 101 22.62 12.69 -2.05
CA LEU A 101 22.26 13.73 -3.01
C LEU A 101 21.18 14.70 -2.49
N TYR A 102 20.15 14.19 -1.82
CA TYR A 102 18.97 14.99 -1.46
C TYR A 102 18.80 15.25 0.03
N PHE A 103 19.47 14.48 0.88
CA PHE A 103 19.27 14.52 2.33
C PHE A 103 20.58 14.73 3.10
N GLY A 104 21.68 15.05 2.41
CA GLY A 104 22.99 15.27 3.03
C GLY A 104 23.54 14.06 3.79
N GLY A 105 23.04 12.85 3.50
CA GLY A 105 23.39 11.63 4.22
C GLY A 105 22.68 11.46 5.58
N ALA A 106 21.76 12.35 5.97
CA ALA A 106 21.18 12.37 7.30
C ALA A 106 20.16 11.24 7.58
N LEU A 107 19.60 10.60 6.55
CA LEU A 107 18.57 9.57 6.76
C LEU A 107 19.19 8.27 7.26
N ARG A 108 18.70 7.81 8.42
CA ARG A 108 18.95 6.44 8.88
C ARG A 108 18.18 5.45 8.00
N MET A 109 18.92 4.54 7.38
CA MET A 109 18.36 3.54 6.47
C MET A 109 17.28 2.68 7.14
N PRO A 110 16.07 2.62 6.57
CA PRO A 110 15.02 1.69 7.02
C PRO A 110 15.34 0.26 6.57
N ILE A 111 14.49 -0.70 6.96
CA ILE A 111 14.51 -2.01 6.30
C ILE A 111 14.07 -1.79 4.85
N LEU A 112 14.93 -2.15 3.90
CA LEU A 112 14.66 -2.05 2.46
C LEU A 112 14.26 -3.41 1.92
N THR A 113 13.15 -3.48 1.18
CA THR A 113 12.74 -4.73 0.56
C THR A 113 11.98 -4.54 -0.74
N TRP A 114 12.19 -5.44 -1.68
CA TRP A 114 11.29 -5.59 -2.82
C TRP A 114 9.95 -6.18 -2.40
N SER A 115 8.88 -5.78 -3.09
CA SER A 115 7.57 -6.42 -2.96
C SER A 115 7.62 -7.87 -3.49
N PRO A 116 6.80 -8.79 -2.95
CA PRO A 116 6.74 -10.17 -3.43
C PRO A 116 6.18 -10.31 -4.86
N TYR A 117 5.37 -9.36 -5.32
CA TYR A 117 4.72 -9.38 -6.62
C TYR A 117 4.90 -8.05 -7.34
N ARG A 118 4.85 -8.06 -8.68
CA ARG A 118 4.84 -6.84 -9.50
C ARG A 118 3.51 -6.11 -9.31
N SER A 119 3.54 -4.95 -8.68
CA SER A 119 2.36 -4.09 -8.50
C SER A 119 2.47 -2.85 -9.37
N ARG A 120 1.36 -2.50 -10.04
CA ARG A 120 1.23 -1.29 -10.88
C ARG A 120 0.49 -0.16 -10.16
N THR A 121 -0.32 -0.51 -9.16
CA THR A 121 -1.15 0.44 -8.41
C THR A 121 -0.40 1.05 -7.23
N VAL A 122 0.57 0.31 -6.67
CA VAL A 122 1.43 0.76 -5.58
C VAL A 122 2.87 0.48 -5.99
N LEU A 123 3.58 1.53 -6.38
CA LEU A 123 4.96 1.44 -6.86
C LEU A 123 5.98 1.47 -5.72
N GLY A 124 5.64 2.11 -4.61
CA GLY A 124 6.39 2.14 -3.36
C GLY A 124 5.44 2.36 -2.19
N HIS A 125 5.87 2.01 -0.98
CA HIS A 125 5.29 2.53 0.27
C HIS A 125 6.26 2.36 1.45
N LEU A 126 6.23 3.32 2.38
CA LEU A 126 6.84 3.18 3.71
C LEU A 126 5.84 2.62 4.73
N ASP A 127 6.11 1.44 5.27
CA ASP A 127 5.42 0.96 6.48
C ASP A 127 6.08 1.55 7.73
N HIS A 128 5.38 2.50 8.34
CA HIS A 128 5.85 3.23 9.52
C HIS A 128 5.93 2.36 10.77
N THR A 129 5.08 1.32 10.87
CA THR A 129 5.07 0.41 12.03
C THR A 129 6.41 -0.30 12.14
N HIS A 130 6.93 -0.79 11.02
CA HIS A 130 8.13 -1.62 10.97
C HIS A 130 9.35 -0.89 10.39
N ARG A 131 9.24 0.43 10.16
CA ARG A 131 10.22 1.22 9.39
C ARG A 131 10.74 0.45 8.18
N THR A 132 9.81 -0.08 7.38
CA THR A 132 10.12 -0.92 6.22
C THR A 132 9.67 -0.22 4.96
N LEU A 133 10.64 0.20 4.15
CA LEU A 133 10.42 0.83 2.86
C LEU A 133 10.37 -0.26 1.79
N VAL A 134 9.28 -0.28 1.04
CA VAL A 134 9.00 -1.34 0.06
C VAL A 134 8.87 -0.77 -1.32
N ILE A 135 9.64 -1.32 -2.25
CA ILE A 135 9.59 -0.94 -3.67
C ILE A 135 8.98 -2.08 -4.47
N SER A 136 8.08 -1.74 -5.40
CA SER A 136 7.45 -2.72 -6.28
C SER A 136 8.48 -3.43 -7.14
N ARG A 137 8.43 -4.77 -7.19
CA ARG A 137 9.24 -5.60 -8.10
C ARG A 137 9.01 -5.27 -9.58
N LEU A 138 7.97 -4.51 -9.92
CA LEU A 138 7.81 -3.96 -11.27
C LEU A 138 9.01 -3.09 -11.68
N LEU A 139 9.62 -2.38 -10.72
CA LEU A 139 10.71 -1.45 -10.95
C LEU A 139 12.09 -2.14 -11.04
N ASP A 140 12.16 -3.43 -10.73
CA ASP A 140 13.34 -4.27 -10.92
C ASP A 140 13.33 -4.90 -12.32
N ASP A 141 13.35 -4.04 -13.34
CA ASP A 141 13.29 -4.42 -14.76
C ASP A 141 14.14 -3.42 -15.57
N PRO A 142 15.03 -3.88 -16.48
CA PRO A 142 15.93 -3.01 -17.21
C PRO A 142 15.20 -2.06 -18.18
N ARG A 143 13.94 -2.38 -18.53
CA ARG A 143 13.10 -1.50 -19.36
C ARG A 143 12.59 -0.28 -18.60
N ILE A 144 12.61 -0.32 -17.27
CA ILE A 144 12.25 0.83 -16.44
C ILE A 144 13.45 1.78 -16.40
N PRO A 145 13.28 3.05 -16.82
CA PRO A 145 14.34 4.03 -16.77
C PRO A 145 14.84 4.27 -15.34
N GLU A 146 16.15 4.46 -15.19
CA GLU A 146 16.77 4.63 -13.86
C GLU A 146 16.19 5.83 -13.10
N PHE A 147 15.97 6.96 -13.77
CA PHE A 147 15.39 8.16 -13.17
C PHE A 147 14.01 7.89 -12.53
N PHE A 148 13.22 6.97 -13.09
CA PHE A 148 11.90 6.66 -12.58
C PHE A 148 11.94 5.74 -11.36
N PHE A 149 12.84 4.75 -11.39
CA PHE A 149 13.11 3.94 -10.21
C PHE A 149 13.63 4.81 -9.06
N GLU A 150 14.59 5.69 -9.34
CA GLU A 150 15.14 6.65 -8.37
C GLU A 150 14.05 7.58 -7.83
N TYR A 151 13.15 8.08 -8.68
CA TYR A 151 12.03 8.92 -8.26
C TYR A 151 11.10 8.20 -7.28
N VAL A 152 10.69 6.97 -7.57
CA VAL A 152 9.79 6.22 -6.67
C VAL A 152 10.49 5.96 -5.34
N LEU A 153 11.77 5.57 -5.35
CA LEU A 153 12.53 5.37 -4.12
C LEU A 153 12.67 6.68 -3.34
N PHE A 154 12.98 7.79 -4.00
CA PHE A 154 13.06 9.12 -3.41
C PHE A 154 11.73 9.55 -2.77
N HIS A 155 10.60 9.32 -3.44
CA HIS A 155 9.26 9.56 -2.90
C HIS A 155 9.05 8.79 -1.59
N GLU A 156 9.46 7.52 -1.54
CA GLU A 156 9.37 6.73 -0.31
C GLU A 156 10.32 7.20 0.79
N MET A 157 11.48 7.75 0.42
CA MET A 157 12.41 8.35 1.37
C MET A 157 11.84 9.63 1.98
N LEU A 158 11.07 10.43 1.23
CA LEU A 158 10.39 11.61 1.76
C LEU A 158 9.43 11.26 2.89
N HIS A 159 8.76 10.10 2.85
CA HIS A 159 7.90 9.65 3.95
C HIS A 159 8.66 9.36 5.27
N LEU A 160 9.99 9.20 5.23
CA LEU A 160 10.82 9.11 6.44
C LEU A 160 10.99 10.49 7.11
N VAL A 161 10.95 11.57 6.32
CA VAL A 161 11.16 12.96 6.78
C VAL A 161 9.85 13.64 7.10
N TYR A 162 8.82 13.39 6.29
CA TYR A 162 7.52 14.03 6.35
C TYR A 162 6.45 13.00 6.73
N PRO A 163 6.29 12.68 8.04
CA PRO A 163 5.28 11.72 8.47
C PRO A 163 3.86 12.25 8.21
N PRO A 164 2.89 11.35 7.99
CA PRO A 164 1.49 11.74 7.73
C PRO A 164 0.90 12.55 8.88
N ARG A 165 0.26 13.68 8.56
CA ARG A 165 -0.45 14.51 9.54
C ARG A 165 -1.90 14.09 9.66
N THR A 166 -2.47 14.15 10.87
CA THR A 166 -3.90 13.93 11.10
C THR A 166 -4.59 15.28 11.32
N ILE A 167 -5.49 15.66 10.42
CA ILE A 167 -6.26 16.91 10.49
C ILE A 167 -7.74 16.53 10.43
N ASN A 168 -8.53 16.94 11.43
CA ASN A 168 -9.96 16.60 11.54
C ASN A 168 -10.26 15.10 11.38
N GLY A 169 -9.43 14.24 12.00
CA GLY A 169 -9.57 12.78 11.94
C GLY A 169 -9.16 12.13 10.61
N LYS A 170 -8.78 12.91 9.59
CA LYS A 170 -8.28 12.39 8.30
C LYS A 170 -6.76 12.42 8.27
N ARG A 171 -6.14 11.33 7.79
CA ARG A 171 -4.68 11.24 7.58
C ARG A 171 -4.29 11.77 6.21
N TYR A 172 -3.37 12.72 6.18
CA TYR A 172 -2.78 13.32 4.99
C TYR A 172 -1.32 12.90 4.88
N TYR A 173 -0.98 12.17 3.82
CA TYR A 173 0.37 11.63 3.58
C TYR A 173 1.26 12.59 2.79
N HIS A 174 0.66 13.47 1.99
CA HIS A 174 1.38 14.43 1.14
C HIS A 174 0.94 15.85 1.47
N THR A 175 1.55 16.44 2.50
CA THR A 175 1.32 17.85 2.88
C THR A 175 1.93 18.80 1.85
N ALA A 176 1.75 20.12 2.03
CA ALA A 176 2.37 21.12 1.16
C ALA A 176 3.91 21.00 1.17
N GLU A 177 4.50 20.81 2.35
CA GLU A 177 5.95 20.65 2.54
C GLU A 177 6.46 19.38 1.86
N PHE A 178 5.72 18.26 1.95
CA PHE A 178 6.05 17.03 1.22
C PHE A 178 6.11 17.30 -0.29
N ARG A 179 5.08 17.94 -0.85
CA ARG A 179 5.00 18.20 -2.29
C ARG A 179 6.08 19.14 -2.78
N GLU A 180 6.47 20.11 -1.96
CA GLU A 180 7.59 21.00 -2.27
C GLU A 180 8.92 20.25 -2.28
N ALA A 181 9.17 19.40 -1.28
CA ALA A 181 10.36 18.55 -1.25
C ALA A 181 10.37 17.56 -2.43
N GLU A 182 9.22 17.02 -2.81
CA GLU A 182 9.08 16.12 -3.94
C GLU A 182 9.49 16.76 -5.26
N ARG A 183 9.11 18.03 -5.48
CA ARG A 183 9.50 18.81 -6.68
C ARG A 183 10.99 19.03 -6.83
N ARG A 184 11.80 18.83 -5.78
CA ARG A 184 13.26 18.99 -5.83
C ARG A 184 13.96 17.83 -6.56
N PHE A 185 13.23 16.76 -6.89
CA PHE A 185 13.80 15.67 -7.69
C PHE A 185 14.17 16.15 -9.09
N LYS A 186 15.39 15.82 -9.55
CA LYS A 186 15.99 16.36 -10.79
C LYS A 186 15.15 16.12 -12.05
N ASP A 187 14.42 15.00 -12.11
CA ASP A 187 13.58 14.58 -13.23
C ASP A 187 12.10 14.54 -12.83
N TYR A 188 11.66 15.39 -11.89
CA TYR A 188 10.33 15.34 -11.28
C TYR A 188 9.19 15.26 -12.32
N GLU A 189 9.16 16.20 -13.27
CA GLU A 189 8.09 16.25 -14.30
C GLU A 189 8.07 15.00 -15.19
N ARG A 190 9.25 14.53 -15.62
CA ARG A 190 9.39 13.31 -16.42
C ARG A 190 8.90 12.08 -15.64
N ALA A 191 9.21 12.02 -14.35
CA ALA A 191 8.83 10.92 -13.49
C ALA A 191 7.31 10.92 -13.21
N LYS A 192 6.71 12.09 -12.97
CA LYS A 192 5.25 12.25 -12.81
C LYS A 192 4.49 11.79 -14.06
N ALA A 193 4.90 12.24 -15.24
CA ALA A 193 4.29 11.82 -16.50
C ALA A 193 4.37 10.30 -16.70
N LEU A 194 5.49 9.67 -16.34
CA LEU A 194 5.65 8.23 -16.44
C LEU A 194 4.81 7.46 -15.39
N ALA A 195 4.71 7.97 -14.16
CA ALA A 195 3.85 7.40 -13.12
C ALA A 195 2.39 7.34 -13.59
N GLU A 196 1.90 8.43 -14.19
CA GLU A 196 0.54 8.51 -14.75
C GLU A 196 0.33 7.49 -15.88
N ARG A 197 1.31 7.34 -16.79
CA ARG A 197 1.25 6.32 -17.86
C ARG A 197 1.19 4.90 -17.30
N ILE A 198 1.94 4.62 -16.23
CA ILE A 198 1.96 3.30 -15.58
C ILE A 198 0.62 3.02 -14.89
N ALA A 199 0.10 4.00 -14.14
CA ALA A 199 -1.17 3.94 -13.45
C ALA A 199 -2.33 3.72 -14.43
N ASN A 200 -2.32 4.40 -15.57
CA ASN A 200 -3.32 4.27 -16.64
C ASN A 200 -3.13 3.04 -17.54
N GLY A 201 -2.20 2.13 -17.22
CA GLY A 201 -1.98 0.90 -17.97
C GLY A 201 -1.34 1.08 -19.36
N ARG A 202 -0.89 2.29 -19.71
CA ARG A 202 -0.36 2.64 -21.05
C ARG A 202 1.11 2.28 -21.28
N TRP A 203 1.77 1.68 -20.28
CA TRP A 203 3.19 1.29 -20.37
C TRP A 203 3.47 0.13 -21.36
N HIS A 204 2.48 -0.71 -21.68
CA HIS A 204 2.64 -1.85 -22.60
C HIS A 204 1.91 -1.71 -23.93
N ARG A 205 1.27 -0.56 -24.21
CA ARG A 205 0.75 -0.28 -25.55
C ARG A 205 1.93 0.18 -26.41
N ARG A 206 2.58 -0.79 -27.04
CA ARG A 206 3.18 -0.58 -28.37
C ARG A 206 2.07 -0.75 -29.39
#